data_AF-A0A7G2LSA1-F1
#
_entry.id   AF-A0A7G2LSA1-F1
#
_cell.length_a   1.000
_cell.length_b   1.000
_cell.length_c   1.000
_cell.angle_alpha   90.00
_cell.angle_beta   90.00
_cell.angle_gamma   90.00
#
_symmetry.space_group_name_H-M   'P 1'
#
loop_
_entity.id
_entity.type
_entity.pdbx_description
1 polymer ?
#
loop_
_entity_poly.entity_id
_entity_poly.type
_entity_poly.pdbx_seq_one_letter_code
_entity_poly.pdbx_strand_id
1 'polypeptide(L)' 'MRFFLFITMPIWLTACNAPSRDFRGVAAQQVTVDGSVFDVRIRGERAEAMRVNAQYAPRFGPIRG' A
#
# COMPACT_ATOMS: atom_id res chain seq x y z
N MET A 1 -3.97 -33.12 -6.72
CA MET A 1 -3.57 -32.55 -5.41
C MET A 1 -2.43 -31.55 -5.50
N ARG A 2 -1.25 -31.91 -6.05
CA ARG A 2 -0.10 -30.97 -6.19
C ARG A 2 -0.41 -29.70 -6.99
N PHE A 3 -1.16 -29.84 -8.10
CA PHE A 3 -1.51 -28.73 -8.99
C PHE A 3 -2.42 -27.68 -8.33
N PHE A 4 -3.30 -28.10 -7.42
CA PHE A 4 -4.13 -27.18 -6.63
C PHE A 4 -3.27 -26.28 -5.73
N LEU A 5 -2.19 -26.82 -5.16
CA LEU A 5 -1.29 -26.08 -4.29
C LEU A 5 -0.48 -25.02 -5.05
N PHE A 6 -0.11 -25.30 -6.30
CA PHE A 6 0.53 -24.34 -7.20
C PHE A 6 -0.39 -23.19 -7.63
N ILE A 7 -1.71 -23.42 -7.69
CA ILE A 7 -2.70 -22.38 -8.04
C ILE A 7 -3.10 -21.53 -6.83
N THR A 8 -3.18 -22.11 -5.63
CA THR A 8 -3.60 -21.34 -4.43
C THR A 8 -2.52 -20.39 -3.95
N MET A 9 -1.24 -20.73 -4.11
CA MET A 9 -0.12 -19.92 -3.63
C MET A 9 -0.09 -18.48 -4.18
N PRO A 10 -0.19 -18.20 -5.50
CA PRO A 10 -0.13 -16.84 -6.04
C PRO A 10 -1.28 -15.93 -5.59
N ILE A 11 -2.46 -16.49 -5.26
CA ILE A 11 -3.64 -15.71 -4.82
C ILE A 11 -3.38 -15.03 -3.47
N TRP A 12 -2.54 -15.62 -2.62
CA TRP A 12 -2.19 -15.03 -1.32
C TRP A 12 -1.19 -13.88 -1.43
N LEU A 13 -0.41 -13.80 -2.51
CA LEU A 13 0.63 -12.77 -2.71
C LEU A 13 0.06 -11.42 -3.17
N THR A 14 -1.19 -11.34 -3.63
CA THR A 14 -1.77 -10.07 -4.11
C THR A 14 -2.28 -9.17 -2.97
N ALA A 15 -2.28 -9.66 -1.71
CA ALA A 15 -2.81 -8.93 -0.57
C ALA A 15 -1.83 -7.93 0.07
N CYS A 16 -0.59 -7.82 -0.42
CA CYS A 16 0.45 -6.99 0.19
C CYS A 16 0.14 -5.47 0.22
N ASN A 17 -0.85 -5.01 -0.56
CA ASN A 17 -1.18 -3.58 -0.70
C ASN A 17 -2.67 -3.30 -0.36
N ALA A 18 -3.29 -4.16 0.46
CA ALA A 18 -4.70 -4.02 0.80
C ALA A 18 -4.96 -2.84 1.76
N PRO A 19 -6.08 -2.10 1.61
CA PRO A 19 -6.40 -0.99 2.50
C PRO A 19 -6.70 -1.46 3.92
N SER A 20 -6.45 -0.59 4.90
CA SER A 20 -6.84 -0.82 6.29
C SER A 20 -8.34 -1.06 6.43
N ARG A 21 -8.74 -1.75 7.51
CA ARG A 21 -10.15 -2.13 7.77
C ARG A 21 -11.12 -0.96 7.61
N ASP A 22 -10.76 0.24 8.06
CA ASP A 22 -11.59 1.44 8.02
C ASP A 22 -11.73 2.09 6.63
N PHE A 23 -10.81 1.77 5.70
CA PHE A 23 -10.75 2.32 4.35
C PHE A 23 -11.09 1.29 3.27
N ARG A 24 -11.56 0.09 3.67
CA ARG A 24 -12.06 -0.92 2.72
C ARG A 24 -13.24 -0.36 1.91
N GLY A 25 -13.18 -0.52 0.60
CA GLY A 25 -14.19 -0.01 -0.33
C GLY A 25 -14.07 1.47 -0.66
N VAL A 26 -13.13 2.20 -0.03
CA VAL A 26 -12.84 3.59 -0.39
C VAL A 26 -11.91 3.61 -1.61
N ALA A 27 -12.27 4.39 -2.62
CA ALA A 27 -11.46 4.55 -3.82
C ALA A 27 -10.10 5.17 -3.48
N ALA A 28 -9.04 4.62 -4.05
CA ALA A 28 -7.69 5.15 -3.89
C ALA A 28 -7.44 6.25 -4.93
N GLN A 29 -6.89 7.37 -4.47
CA GLN A 29 -6.29 8.37 -5.34
C GLN A 29 -4.78 8.18 -5.34
N GLN A 30 -4.20 7.99 -6.53
CA GLN A 30 -2.76 7.90 -6.66
C GLN A 30 -2.14 9.30 -6.64
N VAL A 31 -1.20 9.52 -5.73
CA VAL A 31 -0.49 10.79 -5.56
C VAL A 31 1.01 10.53 -5.58
N THR A 32 1.76 11.33 -6.33
CA THR A 32 3.23 11.26 -6.38
C THR A 32 3.85 12.44 -5.64
N VAL A 33 4.74 12.16 -4.70
CA VAL A 33 5.50 13.16 -3.92
C VAL A 33 6.96 12.75 -3.92
N ASP A 34 7.85 13.62 -4.43
CA ASP A 34 9.30 13.37 -4.49
C ASP A 34 9.66 11.99 -5.08
N GLY A 35 8.96 11.57 -6.13
CA GLY A 35 9.15 10.28 -6.79
C GLY A 35 8.57 9.06 -6.04
N SER A 36 8.00 9.25 -4.85
CA SER A 36 7.25 8.23 -4.12
C SER A 36 5.79 8.23 -4.55
N VAL A 37 5.21 7.05 -4.77
CA VAL A 37 3.83 6.87 -5.22
C VAL A 37 2.99 6.35 -4.07
N PHE A 38 1.91 7.07 -3.75
CA PHE A 38 1.00 6.74 -2.66
C PHE A 38 -0.40 6.51 -3.17
N ASP A 39 -1.05 5.48 -2.64
CA ASP A 39 -2.50 5.37 -2.64
C ASP A 39 -3.05 6.13 -1.43
N VAL A 40 -3.77 7.20 -1.69
CA VAL A 40 -4.44 8.02 -0.67
C VAL A 40 -5.94 7.71 -0.67
N ARG A 41 -6.49 7.35 0.48
CA ARG A 41 -7.92 7.07 0.67
C ARG A 41 -8.46 8.02 1.73
N ILE A 42 -9.52 8.76 1.41
CA ILE A 42 -10.13 9.75 2.31
C ILE A 42 -11.50 9.27 2.74
N ARG A 43 -11.77 9.31 4.05
CA ARG A 43 -13.07 8.97 4.65
C ARG A 43 -13.41 9.99 5.74
N GLY A 44 -14.25 10.96 5.40
CA GLY A 44 -14.58 12.07 6.30
C GLY A 44 -13.32 12.86 6.67
N GLU A 45 -13.03 12.98 7.96
CA GLU A 45 -11.86 13.71 8.47
C GLU A 45 -10.59 12.86 8.58
N ARG A 46 -10.60 11.62 8.07
CA ARG A 46 -9.44 10.71 8.13
C ARG A 46 -8.93 10.40 6.72
N ALA A 47 -7.61 10.27 6.61
CA ALA A 47 -6.95 9.84 5.40
C ALA A 47 -5.93 8.73 5.70
N GLU A 48 -5.91 7.70 4.85
CA GLU A 48 -4.86 6.68 4.80
C GLU A 48 -3.97 6.98 3.60
N ALA A 49 -2.65 7.00 3.81
CA ALA A 49 -1.66 7.14 2.75
C ALA A 49 -0.72 5.93 2.78
N MET A 50 -0.81 5.08 1.76
CA MET A 50 0.00 3.86 1.63
C MET A 50 0.97 4.01 0.46
N ARG A 51 2.28 3.89 0.69
CA ARG A 51 3.26 3.87 -0.40
C ARG A 51 3.15 2.57 -1.17
N VAL A 52 2.97 2.64 -2.49
CA VAL A 52 2.74 1.48 -3.37
C VAL A 52 3.92 1.17 -4.30
N ASN A 53 4.92 2.05 -4.39
CA ASN A 53 6.15 1.77 -5.16
C ASN A 53 7.27 1.22 -4.28
N ALA A 54 8.10 0.37 -4.89
CA ALA A 54 9.35 -0.08 -4.28
C ALA A 54 10.32 1.10 -4.18
N GLN A 55 10.56 1.57 -2.97
CA GLN A 55 11.49 2.65 -2.68
C GLN A 55 12.36 2.26 -1.49
N TYR A 56 13.65 2.59 -1.57
CA TYR A 56 14.58 2.36 -0.48
C TYR A 56 14.10 3.07 0.79
N ALA A 57 14.16 2.36 1.92
CA ALA A 57 13.72 2.91 3.19
C ALA A 57 14.57 4.14 3.57
N PRO A 58 13.96 5.25 4.02
CA PRO A 58 14.71 6.38 4.52
C PRO A 58 15.69 5.93 5.61
N ARG A 59 16.95 6.37 5.54
CA ARG A 59 17.90 6.13 6.61
C ARG A 59 17.50 7.02 7.78
N PHE A 60 17.55 6.49 9.00
CA PHE A 60 17.44 7.32 10.19
C PHE A 60 18.58 8.35 10.15
N GLY A 61 18.24 9.60 9.91
CA GLY A 61 19.14 10.74 9.88
C GLY A 61 18.53 11.88 10.70
N PRO A 62 19.30 12.95 10.98
CA PRO A 62 18.78 14.09 11.71
C PRO A 62 17.55 14.67 10.99
N ILE A 63 16.43 14.80 11.70
CA ILE A 63 15.22 15.45 11.21
C ILE A 63 15.58 16.94 11.07
N ARG A 64 15.81 17.40 9.85
CA ARG A 64 16.00 18.82 9.55
C ARG A 64 14.64 19.40 9.19
N GLY A 65 14.16 20.31 10.03
CA GLY A 65 13.00 21.17 9.76
C GLY A 65 13.41 22.40 8.98
#